data_AF-A0A7C4Z041-F1
#
_entry.id   AF-A0A7C4Z041-F1
#
_cell.length_a   1.000
_cell.length_b   1.000
_cell.length_c   1.000
_cell.angle_alpha   90.00
_cell.angle_beta   90.00
_cell.angle_gamma   90.00
#
_symmetry.space_group_name_H-M   'P 1'
#
loop_
_entity.id
_entity.type
_entity.pdbx_description
1 polymer ?
#
loop_
_entity_poly.entity_id
_entity_poly.type
_entity_poly.pdbx_seq_one_letter_code
_entity_poly.pdbx_strand_id
1 'polypeptide(L)'
;MSVGREVGETIKSAKYIQELCREGFAIPMKICYDVDHGDVSSNNPDDTNPEEWIKTFSRDIRVIHLKQSLKDKGGHYPFTEEYNRVGKIDPERILSALRVSNCDEVSLVLEISHRERNPYDRRVIQDLKESVEFWRRYITN
;
A
#
# COMPACT_ATOMS: atom_id res chain seq x y z
N MET A 1 5.21 -2.00 7.94
CA MET A 1 5.86 -2.92 8.91
C MET A 1 4.83 -3.91 9.40
N SER A 2 4.99 -5.18 9.07
CA SER A 2 4.08 -6.25 9.49
C SER A 2 4.82 -7.28 10.34
N VAL A 3 4.13 -7.93 11.28
CA VAL A 3 4.72 -8.98 12.15
C VAL A 3 3.83 -10.22 12.19
N GLY A 4 4.42 -11.40 12.39
CA GLY A 4 3.68 -12.67 12.27
C GLY A 4 2.46 -12.81 13.18
N ARG A 5 2.45 -12.16 14.36
CA ARG A 5 1.27 -12.15 15.24
C ARG A 5 0.06 -11.39 14.65
N GLU A 6 0.27 -10.53 13.66
CA GLU A 6 -0.77 -9.76 12.97
C GLU A 6 -1.28 -10.44 11.70
N VAL A 7 -0.69 -11.59 11.35
CA VAL A 7 -1.01 -12.45 10.20
C VAL A 7 -0.80 -11.76 8.84
N GLY A 8 -0.48 -12.54 7.79
CA GLY A 8 -0.31 -11.99 6.44
C GLY A 8 0.91 -11.08 6.26
N GLU A 9 1.91 -11.22 7.12
CA GLU A 9 3.14 -10.41 7.13
C GLU A 9 4.12 -10.74 5.99
N THR A 10 4.00 -11.94 5.41
CA THR A 10 4.73 -12.41 4.23
C THR A 10 3.75 -12.79 3.13
N ILE A 11 4.22 -12.83 1.87
CA ILE A 11 3.42 -13.29 0.73
C ILE A 11 2.93 -14.72 0.97
N LYS A 12 3.77 -15.58 1.57
CA LYS A 12 3.41 -16.96 1.89
C LYS A 12 2.30 -17.03 2.94
N SER A 13 2.43 -16.28 4.03
CA SER A 13 1.43 -16.20 5.11
C SER A 13 0.09 -15.67 4.58
N ALA A 14 0.12 -14.60 3.79
CA ALA A 14 -1.08 -14.01 3.19
C ALA A 14 -1.76 -14.95 2.18
N LYS A 15 -1.01 -15.69 1.35
CA LYS A 15 -1.57 -16.73 0.46
C LYS A 15 -2.32 -17.80 1.24
N TYR A 16 -1.73 -18.27 2.35
CA TYR A 16 -2.36 -19.29 3.18
C TYR A 16 -3.70 -18.81 3.75
N ILE A 17 -3.76 -17.58 4.27
CA ILE A 17 -5.00 -16.98 4.78
C ILE A 17 -6.02 -16.80 3.65
N GLN A 18 -5.60 -16.26 2.50
CA GLN A 18 -6.51 -16.04 1.39
C GLN A 18 -7.09 -17.34 0.83
N GLU A 19 -6.33 -18.45 0.89
CA GLU A 19 -6.83 -19.78 0.53
C GLU A 19 -7.93 -20.25 1.51
N LEU A 20 -7.72 -20.07 2.82
CA LEU A 20 -8.74 -20.36 3.83
C LEU A 20 -10.01 -19.52 3.62
N CYS A 21 -9.86 -18.31 3.10
CA CYS A 21 -10.96 -17.38 2.81
C CYS A 21 -11.73 -17.69 1.51
N ARG A 22 -11.34 -18.70 0.72
CA ARG A 22 -12.02 -19.04 -0.54
C ARG A 22 -13.39 -19.69 -0.36
N GLU A 23 -13.60 -20.39 0.74
CA GLU A 23 -14.81 -21.18 0.98
C GLU A 23 -15.50 -20.76 2.29
N GLY A 24 -16.81 -21.01 2.38
CA GLY A 24 -17.60 -20.79 3.60
C GLY A 24 -18.17 -19.39 3.81
N PHE A 25 -17.81 -18.41 2.98
CA PHE A 25 -18.37 -17.05 3.03
C PHE A 25 -19.49 -16.85 2.00
N ALA A 26 -20.56 -16.16 2.40
CA ALA A 26 -21.69 -15.83 1.50
C ALA A 26 -21.32 -14.83 0.41
N ILE A 27 -20.27 -14.03 0.64
CA ILE A 27 -19.67 -13.10 -0.33
C ILE A 27 -18.15 -13.28 -0.34
N PRO A 28 -17.46 -12.99 -1.46
CA PRO A 28 -16.01 -13.17 -1.53
C PRO A 28 -15.27 -12.29 -0.53
N MET A 29 -14.38 -12.89 0.26
CA MET A 29 -13.41 -12.16 1.08
C MET A 29 -12.18 -11.83 0.23
N LYS A 30 -11.88 -10.54 0.11
CA LYS A 30 -10.86 -9.98 -0.78
C LYS A 30 -9.81 -9.17 0.01
N ILE A 31 -8.71 -8.84 -0.65
CA ILE A 31 -7.55 -8.22 -0.02
C ILE A 31 -7.62 -6.69 -0.13
N CYS A 32 -7.45 -6.04 1.02
CA CYS A 32 -7.01 -4.65 1.13
C CYS A 32 -5.51 -4.65 1.39
N TYR A 33 -4.73 -4.31 0.37
CA TYR A 33 -3.27 -4.35 0.44
C TYR A 33 -2.70 -2.97 0.79
N ASP A 34 -1.61 -2.94 1.55
CA ASP A 34 -0.89 -1.71 1.89
C ASP A 34 0.51 -1.77 1.29
N VAL A 35 0.85 -0.77 0.47
CA VAL A 35 2.09 -0.73 -0.31
C VAL A 35 3.37 -0.62 0.53
N ASP A 36 3.29 -0.40 1.84
CA ASP A 36 4.47 -0.40 2.72
C ASP A 36 4.41 -1.51 3.80
N HIS A 37 3.47 -2.43 3.65
CA HIS A 37 3.40 -3.63 4.49
C HIS A 37 4.33 -4.74 3.99
N GLY A 38 4.55 -5.71 4.87
CA GLY A 38 5.60 -6.70 4.74
C GLY A 38 6.49 -6.78 5.98
N ASP A 39 6.97 -7.98 6.28
CA ASP A 39 7.97 -8.22 7.30
C ASP A 39 9.36 -7.83 6.77
N VAL A 40 9.89 -6.71 7.27
CA VAL A 40 11.23 -6.23 6.89
C VAL A 40 12.37 -7.09 7.43
N SER A 41 12.07 -8.00 8.36
CA SER A 41 13.03 -9.00 8.84
C SER A 41 13.00 -10.28 8.00
N SER A 42 12.09 -10.39 7.02
CA SER A 42 12.06 -11.52 6.10
C SER A 42 13.35 -11.58 5.27
N ASN A 43 13.88 -12.79 5.11
CA ASN A 43 15.01 -13.06 4.22
C ASN A 43 14.58 -13.06 2.74
N ASN A 44 13.27 -13.04 2.46
CA ASN A 44 12.74 -12.95 1.11
C ASN A 44 12.43 -11.47 0.78
N PRO A 45 13.17 -10.84 -0.16
CA PRO A 45 12.97 -9.43 -0.48
C PRO A 45 11.57 -9.13 -1.05
N ASP A 46 10.92 -10.13 -1.64
CA ASP A 46 9.58 -9.98 -2.23
C ASP A 46 8.51 -9.67 -1.17
N ASP A 47 8.72 -10.09 0.08
CA ASP A 47 7.76 -9.85 1.16
C ASP A 47 7.59 -8.35 1.50
N THR A 48 8.52 -7.50 1.03
CA THR A 48 8.43 -6.04 1.17
C THR A 48 8.39 -5.31 -0.19
N ASN A 49 8.20 -6.06 -1.29
CA ASN A 49 8.12 -5.52 -2.64
C ASN A 49 6.66 -5.37 -3.11
N PRO A 50 6.15 -4.13 -3.27
CA PRO A 50 4.75 -3.91 -3.63
C PRO A 50 4.35 -4.50 -4.98
N GLU A 51 5.28 -4.53 -5.94
CA GLU A 51 5.01 -5.05 -7.28
C GLU A 51 4.78 -6.57 -7.24
N GLU A 52 5.57 -7.30 -6.44
CA GLU A 52 5.40 -8.75 -6.28
C GLU A 52 4.15 -9.11 -5.47
N TRP A 53 3.77 -8.28 -4.49
CA TRP A 53 2.47 -8.41 -3.82
C TRP A 53 1.31 -8.23 -4.81
N ILE A 54 1.31 -7.14 -5.59
CA ILE A 54 0.26 -6.86 -6.59
C ILE A 54 0.14 -8.00 -7.60
N LYS A 55 1.27 -8.44 -8.15
CA LYS A 55 1.34 -9.54 -9.10
C LYS A 55 0.82 -10.84 -8.51
N THR A 56 1.19 -11.14 -7.28
CA THR A 56 0.80 -12.37 -6.60
C THR A 56 -0.70 -12.43 -6.31
N PHE A 57 -1.27 -11.31 -5.88
CA PHE A 57 -2.65 -11.24 -5.40
C PHE A 57 -3.57 -10.50 -6.39
N SER A 58 -3.23 -10.46 -7.68
CA SER A 58 -3.95 -9.65 -8.67
C SER A 58 -5.45 -9.97 -8.77
N ARG A 59 -5.82 -11.22 -8.51
CA ARG A 59 -7.23 -11.68 -8.50
C ARG A 59 -7.98 -11.36 -7.20
N ASP A 60 -7.27 -10.99 -6.15
CA ASP A 60 -7.80 -10.87 -4.79
C ASP A 60 -7.73 -9.44 -4.24
N ILE A 61 -6.78 -8.62 -4.68
CA ILE A 61 -6.69 -7.21 -4.31
C ILE A 61 -7.88 -6.43 -4.90
N ARG A 62 -8.58 -5.69 -4.04
CA ARG A 62 -9.66 -4.74 -4.45
C ARG A 62 -9.48 -3.35 -3.88
N VAL A 63 -8.66 -3.20 -2.85
CA VAL A 63 -8.28 -1.91 -2.28
C VAL A 63 -6.77 -1.90 -2.10
N ILE A 64 -6.13 -0.79 -2.44
CA ILE A 64 -4.75 -0.52 -2.09
C ILE A 64 -4.70 0.74 -1.23
N HIS A 65 -4.19 0.61 -0.02
CA HIS A 65 -3.80 1.72 0.82
C HIS A 65 -2.47 2.29 0.35
N LEU A 66 -2.45 3.60 0.15
CA LEU A 66 -1.33 4.38 -0.33
C LEU A 66 -0.84 5.32 0.78
N LYS A 67 0.43 5.19 1.10
CA LYS A 67 1.18 6.12 1.94
C LYS A 67 2.57 6.30 1.36
N GLN A 68 3.20 7.43 1.62
CA GLN A 68 4.62 7.57 1.33
C GLN A 68 5.41 7.00 2.50
N SER A 69 6.52 6.34 2.17
CA SER A 69 7.45 5.78 3.15
C SER A 69 8.88 6.16 2.79
N LEU A 70 9.70 6.39 3.80
CA LEU A 70 11.09 6.78 3.61
C LEU A 70 11.94 5.53 3.35
N LYS A 71 13.10 5.72 2.72
CA LYS A 71 14.01 4.60 2.39
C LYS A 71 14.50 3.85 3.62
N ASP A 72 14.68 4.54 4.74
CA ASP A 72 15.21 4.01 6.00
C ASP A 72 14.13 3.71 7.04
N LYS A 73 12.89 4.21 6.83
CA LYS A 73 11.81 4.13 7.81
C LYS A 73 10.46 3.99 7.12
N GLY A 74 9.71 2.97 7.51
CA GLY A 74 8.28 2.92 7.25
C GLY A 74 7.58 4.13 7.88
N GLY A 75 6.48 4.55 7.29
CA GLY A 75 5.67 5.66 7.80
C GLY A 75 4.38 5.82 7.03
N HIS A 76 3.46 6.60 7.59
CA HIS A 76 2.18 6.93 6.97
C HIS A 76 2.24 8.37 6.42
N TYR A 77 3.31 8.69 5.69
CA TYR A 77 3.58 10.06 5.27
C TYR A 77 2.69 10.48 4.09
N PRO A 78 2.35 11.77 3.98
CA PRO A 78 1.64 12.30 2.82
C PRO A 78 2.54 12.35 1.58
N PHE A 79 1.91 12.40 0.40
CA PHE A 79 2.59 12.54 -0.89
C PHE A 79 2.86 14.00 -1.25
N THR A 80 3.46 14.74 -0.31
CA THR A 80 3.96 16.11 -0.55
C THR A 80 5.32 16.09 -1.25
N GLU A 81 5.73 17.20 -1.87
CA GLU A 81 7.06 17.37 -2.48
C GLU A 81 8.19 16.99 -1.49
N GLU A 82 8.06 17.41 -0.23
CA GLU A 82 9.00 17.12 0.85
C GLU A 82 9.25 15.61 0.98
N TYR A 83 8.19 14.82 1.10
CA TYR A 83 8.26 13.37 1.30
C TYR A 83 8.51 12.60 0.01
N ASN A 84 7.99 13.04 -1.13
CA ASN A 84 8.20 12.38 -2.42
C ASN A 84 9.67 12.42 -2.85
N ARG A 85 10.41 13.48 -2.49
CA ARG A 85 11.84 13.60 -2.80
C ARG A 85 12.72 12.53 -2.13
N VAL A 86 12.33 12.07 -0.95
CA VAL A 86 13.10 11.13 -0.12
C VAL A 86 12.40 9.77 0.06
N GLY A 87 11.17 9.66 -0.45
CA GLY A 87 10.33 8.49 -0.34
C GLY A 87 10.72 7.36 -1.30
N LYS A 88 10.02 6.25 -1.18
CA LYS A 88 10.24 5.04 -2.00
C LYS A 88 9.01 4.57 -2.77
N ILE A 89 7.80 5.05 -2.42
CA ILE A 89 6.57 4.66 -3.11
C ILE A 89 6.42 5.52 -4.36
N ASP A 90 6.40 4.83 -5.51
CA ASP A 90 6.36 5.41 -6.85
C ASP A 90 5.02 5.07 -7.53
N PRO A 91 4.18 6.07 -7.86
CA PRO A 91 2.91 5.85 -8.54
C PRO A 91 3.01 5.06 -9.84
N GLU A 92 4.02 5.32 -10.66
CA GLU A 92 4.13 4.65 -11.97
C GLU A 92 4.41 3.16 -11.81
N ARG A 93 5.25 2.79 -10.84
CA ARG A 93 5.53 1.39 -10.53
C ARG A 93 4.30 0.65 -10.03
N ILE A 94 3.55 1.25 -9.09
CA ILE A 94 2.30 0.65 -8.58
C ILE A 94 1.28 0.49 -9.71
N LEU A 95 1.03 1.54 -10.51
CA LEU A 95 0.07 1.49 -11.61
C LEU A 95 0.51 0.54 -12.72
N SER A 96 1.82 0.46 -13.01
CA SER A 96 2.38 -0.49 -13.96
C SER A 96 2.18 -1.93 -13.48
N ALA A 97 2.46 -2.23 -12.20
CA ALA A 97 2.25 -3.55 -11.63
C ALA A 97 0.78 -3.98 -11.69
N LEU A 98 -0.16 -3.05 -11.41
CA LEU A 98 -1.59 -3.30 -11.56
C LEU A 98 -1.96 -3.66 -13.00
N ARG A 99 -1.51 -2.87 -13.97
CA ARG A 99 -1.78 -3.08 -15.41
C ARG A 99 -1.19 -4.40 -15.91
N VAL A 100 0.10 -4.63 -15.68
CA VAL A 100 0.80 -5.84 -16.15
C VAL A 100 0.21 -7.10 -15.54
N SER A 101 -0.30 -7.02 -14.31
CA SER A 101 -0.89 -8.15 -13.60
C SER A 101 -2.39 -8.35 -13.88
N ASN A 102 -3.00 -7.50 -14.71
CA ASN A 102 -4.45 -7.43 -14.95
C ASN A 102 -5.24 -7.36 -13.62
N CYS A 103 -4.77 -6.51 -12.71
CA CYS A 103 -5.43 -6.26 -11.42
C CYS A 103 -6.43 -5.11 -11.60
N ASP A 104 -7.62 -5.46 -12.08
CA ASP A 104 -8.68 -4.51 -12.40
C ASP A 104 -9.58 -4.20 -11.20
N GLU A 105 -10.36 -3.12 -11.29
CA GLU A 105 -11.35 -2.70 -10.27
C GLU A 105 -10.75 -2.46 -8.87
N VAL A 106 -9.53 -1.90 -8.83
CA VAL A 106 -8.83 -1.59 -7.58
C VAL A 106 -9.09 -0.14 -7.17
N SER A 107 -9.58 0.05 -5.94
CA SER A 107 -9.68 1.38 -5.32
C SER A 107 -8.35 1.76 -4.67
N LEU A 108 -7.80 2.91 -5.05
CA LEU A 108 -6.61 3.49 -4.41
C LEU A 108 -7.05 4.46 -3.31
N VAL A 109 -6.64 4.22 -2.07
CA VAL A 109 -7.08 4.97 -0.88
C VAL A 109 -5.86 5.56 -0.18
N LEU A 110 -5.86 6.87 0.08
CA LEU A 110 -4.78 7.51 0.83
C LEU A 110 -4.89 7.17 2.33
N GLU A 111 -3.86 6.54 2.88
CA GLU A 111 -3.74 6.20 4.31
C GLU A 111 -2.62 7.02 4.96
N ILE A 112 -2.93 8.27 5.28
CA ILE A 112 -1.96 9.26 5.75
C ILE A 112 -2.23 9.58 7.22
N SER A 113 -1.18 9.70 8.03
CA SER A 113 -1.29 10.15 9.42
C SER A 113 -0.34 11.29 9.74
N HIS A 114 -0.75 12.09 10.72
CA HIS A 114 0.00 13.24 11.22
C HIS A 114 0.20 13.07 12.72
N ARG A 115 1.35 13.52 13.21
CA ARG A 115 1.59 13.60 14.64
C ARG A 115 0.74 14.73 15.23
N GLU A 116 0.19 14.51 16.41
CA GLU A 116 -0.65 15.46 17.16
C GLU A 116 0.20 16.54 17.86
N ARG A 117 1.13 17.14 17.09
CA ARG A 117 2.02 18.20 17.55
C ARG A 117 2.36 19.15 16.41
N ASN A 118 2.58 20.41 16.76
CA ASN A 118 3.02 21.40 15.79
C ASN A 118 4.44 21.07 15.25
N PRO A 119 4.72 21.34 13.96
CA PRO A 119 3.81 21.95 12.99
C PRO A 119 2.85 20.96 12.29
N TYR A 120 3.00 19.64 12.50
CA TYR A 120 2.31 18.60 11.73
C TYR A 120 0.79 18.64 11.84
N ASP A 121 0.26 18.85 13.04
CA ASP A 121 -1.19 18.90 13.32
C ASP A 121 -1.91 19.98 12.48
N ARG A 122 -1.25 21.13 12.24
CA ARG A 122 -1.81 22.23 11.44
C ARG A 122 -1.67 22.04 9.94
N ARG A 123 -0.94 21.02 9.50
CA ARG A 123 -0.67 20.75 8.08
C ARG A 123 -1.62 19.73 7.46
N VAL A 124 -2.44 19.02 8.26
CA VAL A 124 -3.28 17.89 7.81
C VAL A 124 -4.01 18.18 6.49
N ILE A 125 -4.80 19.26 6.44
CA ILE A 125 -5.60 19.58 5.25
C ILE A 125 -4.72 19.95 4.05
N GLN A 126 -3.63 20.68 4.27
CA GLN A 126 -2.72 21.08 3.20
C GLN A 126 -2.01 19.85 2.60
N ASP A 127 -1.47 18.99 3.45
CA ASP A 127 -0.75 17.79 3.03
C ASP A 127 -1.69 16.80 2.30
N LEU A 128 -2.95 16.66 2.74
CA LEU A 128 -3.94 15.81 2.08
C LEU A 128 -4.32 16.36 0.69
N LYS A 129 -4.52 17.67 0.54
CA LYS A 129 -4.80 18.29 -0.76
C LYS A 129 -3.66 18.05 -1.75
N GLU A 130 -2.43 18.31 -1.32
CA GLU A 130 -1.25 18.10 -2.14
C GLU A 130 -1.07 16.62 -2.52
N SER A 131 -1.36 15.70 -1.60
CA SER A 131 -1.31 14.26 -1.87
C SER A 131 -2.31 13.83 -2.95
N VAL A 132 -3.53 14.36 -2.91
CA VAL A 132 -4.55 14.11 -3.94
C VAL A 132 -4.13 14.70 -5.28
N GLU A 133 -3.63 15.94 -5.29
CA GLU A 133 -3.12 16.60 -6.52
C GLU A 133 -1.92 15.85 -7.12
N PHE A 134 -1.06 15.27 -6.28
CA PHE A 134 0.03 14.41 -6.71
C PHE A 134 -0.49 13.17 -7.45
N TRP A 135 -1.34 12.37 -6.81
CA TRP A 135 -1.84 11.12 -7.42
C TRP A 135 -2.74 11.33 -8.63
N ARG A 136 -3.53 12.41 -8.67
CA ARG A 136 -4.38 12.76 -9.82
C ARG A 136 -3.60 12.91 -11.13
N ARG A 137 -2.31 13.23 -11.09
CA ARG A 137 -1.47 13.33 -12.29
C ARG A 137 -1.21 11.98 -12.95
N TYR A 138 -1.31 10.89 -12.20
CA TYR A 138 -0.99 9.53 -12.65
C TYR A 138 -2.24 8.69 -12.95
N ILE A 139 -3.37 9.01 -12.31
CA ILE A 139 -4.64 8.33 -12.52
C ILE A 139 -5.32 8.95 -13.75
N THR A 140 -5.41 8.17 -14.82
CA THR A 140 -6.16 8.53 -16.02
C THR A 140 -7.53 7.86 -15.93
N ASN A 141 -8.59 8.64 -16.16
CA ASN A 141 -9.96 8.13 -16.26
C ASN A 141 -10.15 7.27 -17.51
#